data_AF-A0A543DB23-F1
#
_entry.id   AF-A0A543DB23-F1
#
_cell.length_a   1.000
_cell.length_b   1.000
_cell.length_c   1.000
_cell.angle_alpha   90.00
_cell.angle_beta   90.00
_cell.angle_gamma   90.00
#
_symmetry.space_group_name_H-M   'P 1'
#
loop_
_entity.id
_entity.type
_entity.pdbx_description
1 polymer ?
#
loop_
_entity_poly.entity_id
_entity_poly.type
_entity_poly.pdbx_seq_one_letter_code
_entity_poly.pdbx_strand_id
1 'polypeptide(L)' 'TAPYGDAVLGAGDTPVCAVSSITAALLAQMIVAEVVRTMRAAGETPPVYLSANVPGGDAHNDALEARYAGRIRRPA' A
#
# COMPACT_ATOMS: atom_id res chain seq x y z
N THR A 1 -4.20 -22.98 2.93
CA THR A 1 -3.52 -23.46 1.72
C THR A 1 -4.33 -23.03 0.52
N ALA A 2 -3.71 -22.41 -0.50
CA ALA A 2 -4.41 -22.07 -1.73
C ALA A 2 -4.60 -23.33 -2.60
N PRO A 3 -5.69 -23.46 -3.36
CA PRO A 3 -5.90 -24.59 -4.28
C PRO A 3 -4.86 -24.56 -5.42
N TYR A 4 -4.73 -25.67 -6.15
CA TYR A 4 -3.89 -25.73 -7.34
C TYR A 4 -4.30 -24.63 -8.33
N GLY A 5 -3.33 -23.81 -8.76
CA GLY A 5 -3.58 -22.65 -9.63
C GLY A 5 -3.86 -21.33 -8.90
N ASP A 6 -3.87 -21.30 -7.55
CA ASP A 6 -4.06 -20.15 -6.64
C ASP A 6 -5.32 -19.28 -6.80
N ALA A 7 -6.01 -19.37 -7.93
CA ALA A 7 -7.26 -18.71 -8.23
C ALA A 7 -8.46 -19.41 -7.58
N VAL A 8 -9.45 -18.63 -7.15
CA VAL A 8 -10.66 -19.16 -6.48
C VAL A 8 -11.93 -18.97 -7.28
N LEU A 9 -11.88 -18.26 -8.41
CA LEU A 9 -13.03 -18.03 -9.27
C LEU A 9 -12.66 -18.26 -10.74
N GLY A 10 -13.46 -19.04 -11.45
CA GLY A 10 -13.36 -19.16 -12.90
C GLY A 10 -14.15 -18.04 -13.59
N ALA A 11 -13.58 -17.46 -14.64
CA ALA A 11 -14.24 -16.49 -15.52
C ALA A 11 -14.05 -16.93 -16.99
N GLY A 12 -14.86 -17.90 -17.42
CA GLY A 12 -14.64 -18.60 -18.69
C GLY A 12 -13.34 -19.39 -18.65
N ASP A 13 -12.50 -19.23 -19.68
CA ASP A 13 -11.18 -19.86 -19.76
C ASP A 13 -10.11 -19.17 -18.91
N THR A 14 -10.47 -18.08 -18.21
CA THR A 14 -9.52 -17.28 -17.41
C THR A 14 -9.82 -17.43 -15.91
N PRO A 15 -8.91 -18.05 -15.12
CA PRO A 15 -9.03 -18.06 -13.67
C PRO A 15 -8.68 -16.68 -13.08
N VAL A 16 -9.46 -16.23 -12.09
CA VAL A 16 -9.33 -14.92 -11.44
C VAL A 16 -9.37 -15.06 -9.91
N CYS A 17 -9.11 -13.96 -9.21
CA CYS A 17 -9.07 -13.91 -7.74
C CYS A 17 -7.97 -14.82 -7.14
N ALA A 18 -6.71 -14.56 -7.51
CA ALA A 18 -5.55 -15.25 -6.93
C ALA A 18 -5.43 -15.01 -5.41
N VAL A 19 -5.44 -16.08 -4.61
CA VAL A 19 -5.24 -16.04 -3.15
C VAL A 19 -3.87 -15.47 -2.81
N SER A 20 -2.86 -15.76 -3.63
CA SER A 20 -1.50 -15.23 -3.46
C SER A 20 -1.48 -13.70 -3.51
N SER A 21 -2.25 -13.08 -4.42
CA SER A 21 -2.29 -11.63 -4.59
C SER A 21 -2.90 -10.93 -3.38
N ILE A 22 -4.05 -11.40 -2.89
CA ILE A 22 -4.67 -10.81 -1.69
C ILE A 22 -3.83 -11.06 -0.43
N THR A 23 -3.19 -12.23 -0.34
CA THR A 23 -2.28 -12.56 0.77
C THR A 23 -1.05 -11.65 0.76
N ALA A 24 -0.43 -11.44 -0.41
CA ALA A 24 0.70 -10.54 -0.56
C ALA A 24 0.33 -9.10 -0.21
N ALA A 25 -0.84 -8.62 -0.67
CA ALA A 25 -1.35 -7.30 -0.34
C ALA A 25 -1.59 -7.15 1.18
N LEU A 26 -2.18 -8.16 1.83
CA LEU A 26 -2.39 -8.17 3.28
C LEU A 26 -1.06 -8.11 4.04
N LEU A 27 -0.09 -8.94 3.68
CA LEU A 27 1.23 -8.95 4.30
C LEU A 27 1.94 -7.61 4.14
N ALA A 28 1.87 -7.00 2.96
CA ALA A 28 2.43 -5.68 2.72
C ALA A 28 1.79 -4.62 3.64
N GLN A 29 0.46 -4.63 3.78
CA GLN A 29 -0.24 -3.69 4.68
C GLN A 29 0.08 -3.95 6.16
N MET A 30 0.24 -5.20 6.58
CA MET A 30 0.69 -5.53 7.94
C MET A 30 2.09 -4.97 8.23
N ILE A 31 3.02 -5.09 7.28
CA ILE A 31 4.37 -4.50 7.41
C ILE A 31 4.27 -2.99 7.53
N VAL A 32 3.47 -2.33 6.68
CA VAL A 32 3.26 -0.87 6.75
C VAL A 32 2.70 -0.45 8.12
N ALA A 33 1.69 -1.17 8.63
CA ALA A 33 1.12 -0.90 9.94
C ALA A 33 2.16 -0.98 11.06
N GLU A 34 3.04 -1.99 11.00
CA GLU A 34 4.08 -2.19 12.01
C GLU A 34 5.19 -1.14 11.95
N VAL A 35 5.56 -0.70 10.74
CA VAL A 35 6.48 0.42 10.54
C VAL A 35 5.88 1.70 11.13
N VAL A 36 4.61 2.00 10.83
CA VAL A 36 3.89 3.17 11.38
C VAL A 36 3.83 3.11 12.91
N ARG A 37 3.53 1.94 13.48
CA ARG A 37 3.51 1.74 14.94
C ARG A 37 4.89 2.02 15.55
N THR A 38 5.96 1.51 14.93
CA THR A 38 7.34 1.67 15.39
C THR A 38 7.77 3.14 15.36
N MET A 39 7.49 3.86 14.27
CA MET A 39 7.78 5.30 14.16
C MET A 39 7.04 6.12 15.24
N ARG A 40 5.75 5.85 15.44
CA ARG A 40 4.96 6.51 16.49
C ARG A 40 5.50 6.23 17.89
N ALA A 41 5.92 5.01 18.16
CA ALA A 41 6.53 4.64 19.45
C ALA A 41 7.86 5.37 19.70
N ALA A 42 8.58 5.74 18.62
CA ALA A 42 9.77 6.58 18.68
C ALA A 42 9.48 8.09 18.79
N GLY A 43 8.21 8.50 18.83
CA GLY A 43 7.81 9.92 18.85
C GLY A 43 7.88 10.60 17.48
N GLU A 44 8.08 9.85 16.40
CA GLU A 44 8.13 10.37 15.04
C GLU A 44 6.73 10.47 14.42
N THR A 45 6.55 11.39 13.48
CA THR A 45 5.34 11.49 12.66
C THR A 45 5.53 10.71 11.36
N PRO A 46 4.78 9.62 11.12
CA PRO A 46 4.92 8.81 9.91
C PRO A 46 4.55 9.61 8.64
N PRO A 47 5.38 9.58 7.59
CA PRO A 47 5.13 10.29 6.34
C PRO A 47 4.15 9.51 5.46
N VAL A 48 2.89 9.43 5.88
CA VAL A 48 1.83 8.70 5.18
C VAL A 48 1.03 9.67 4.32
N TYR A 49 0.79 9.31 3.05
CA TYR A 49 -0.09 10.05 2.18
C TYR A 49 -1.52 10.08 2.72
N LEU A 50 -2.17 11.23 2.61
CA LEU A 50 -3.58 11.39 2.87
C LEU A 50 -4.35 11.12 1.58
N SER A 51 -5.54 10.53 1.72
CA SER A 51 -6.43 10.32 0.58
C SER A 51 -6.86 11.67 0.00
N ALA A 52 -7.02 11.74 -1.32
CA ALA A 52 -7.43 12.95 -2.04
C ALA A 52 -8.81 13.49 -1.61
N ASN A 53 -9.63 12.67 -0.96
CA ASN A 53 -10.93 13.09 -0.42
C ASN A 53 -10.86 13.74 0.96
N VAL A 54 -9.68 13.81 1.59
CA VAL A 54 -9.48 14.48 2.88
C VAL A 54 -9.15 15.95 2.62
N PRO A 55 -9.90 16.91 3.21
CA PRO A 55 -9.55 18.32 3.12
C PRO A 55 -8.11 18.59 3.58
N GLY A 56 -7.32 19.27 2.75
CA GLY A 56 -5.90 19.54 3.00
C GLY A 56 -4.96 18.37 2.68
N GLY A 57 -5.49 17.26 2.14
CA GLY A 57 -4.70 16.10 1.73
C GLY A 57 -3.65 16.42 0.66
N ASP A 58 -4.01 17.22 -0.34
CA ASP A 58 -3.11 17.61 -1.43
C ASP A 58 -1.88 18.37 -0.90
N ALA A 59 -2.09 19.42 -0.09
CA ALA A 59 -0.98 20.20 0.47
C ALA A 59 -0.06 19.36 1.37
N HIS A 60 -0.62 18.42 2.15
CA HIS A 60 0.17 17.47 2.94
C HIS A 60 0.99 16.53 2.05
N ASN A 61 0.37 15.99 1.00
CA ASN A 61 1.02 15.08 0.07
C ASN A 61 2.12 15.78 -0.73
N ASP A 62 1.90 17.01 -1.19
CA ASP A 62 2.89 17.83 -1.89
C ASP A 62 4.11 18.11 -1.01
N ALA A 63 3.90 18.41 0.28
CA ALA A 63 4.99 18.60 1.23
C ALA A 63 5.82 17.31 1.43
N LEU A 64 5.16 16.15 1.46
CA LEU A 64 5.85 14.85 1.49
C LEU A 64 6.62 14.59 0.19
N GLU A 65 6.02 14.88 -0.97
CA GLU A 65 6.68 14.72 -2.26
C GLU A 65 7.92 15.60 -2.37
N ALA A 66 7.83 16.88 -1.99
CA ALA A 66 8.95 17.79 -1.97
C ALA A 66 10.06 17.29 -1.04
N ARG A 67 9.72 16.77 0.15
CA ARG A 67 10.67 16.20 1.11
C ARG A 67 11.45 15.01 0.55
N TYR A 68 10.83 14.20 -0.30
CA TYR A 68 11.42 12.98 -0.86
C TYR A 68 11.77 13.08 -2.35
N ALA A 69 11.83 14.30 -2.89
CA ALA A 69 12.15 14.57 -4.28
C ALA A 69 13.45 13.86 -4.72
N GLY A 70 13.43 13.29 -5.94
CA GLY A 70 14.56 12.55 -6.50
C GLY A 70 14.76 11.13 -5.93
N ARG A 71 14.03 10.73 -4.88
CA ARG A 71 14.03 9.35 -4.36
C ARG A 71 12.83 8.53 -4.83
N ILE A 72 11.73 9.21 -5.16
CA ILE A 72 10.49 8.58 -5.63
C ILE A 72 10.50 8.57 -7.16
N ARG A 73 10.52 7.37 -7.76
CA ARG A 73 10.44 7.19 -9.22
C ARG A 73 8.99 6.88 -9.59
N ARG A 74 8.34 7.73 -10.38
CA ARG A 74 7.03 7.41 -10.99
C ARG A 74 7.26 6.89 -12.41
N PRO A 75 6.63 5.78 -12.83
CA PRO A 75 6.45 5.53 -14.26
C PRO A 75 5.59 6.67 -14.81
N ALA A 76 6.02 7.23 -15.94
CA ALA A 76 5.31 8.28 -16.66
C ALA A 76 3.96 7.76 -17.20
#